data_AF-A0A5E4I1G3-F1
#
_entry.id   AF-A0A5E4I1G3-F1
#
_cell.length_a   1.000
_cell.length_b   1.000
_cell.length_c   1.000
_cell.angle_alpha   90.00
_cell.angle_beta   90.00
_cell.angle_gamma   90.00
#
_symmetry.space_group_name_H-M   'P 1'
#
loop_
_entity.id
_entity.type
_entity.pdbx_description
1 polymer ?
#
loop_
_entity_poly.entity_id
_entity_poly.type
_entity_poly.pdbx_seq_one_letter_code
_entity_poly.pdbx_strand_id
1 'polypeptide(L)'
;MRQDVKNFYEAYPYPQLPIKTKEDLLSKMHGNVMKEILATTGKDAAYFAGKNVLEAGCGTGEKCVYFALHSANVSGVDISDASLSHGRALAKKFKVAVSFSNADVLSFDAKKKFDYIYSLGVLHHTENPKKGFCNIVKMLKKGGIITIGLYSKSGRLFHRLHRAQIALFAGKNPKERMEYIEKHIYGRKLRAGVEEAYVADKYAHPYESYHTVGEVLEWFRENGIEPIGCHPACKPGFGSRKLEQLNWLLKRKTFFVLSGRKL
;
A
#
# COMPACT_ATOMS: atom_id res chain seq x y z
N MET A 1 1.35 -14.74 4.63
CA MET A 1 2.46 -13.95 4.10
C MET A 1 3.72 -14.75 4.32
N ARG A 2 4.57 -14.79 3.30
CA ARG A 2 5.84 -15.52 3.36
C ARG A 2 6.74 -14.99 4.49
N GLN A 3 7.46 -15.91 5.14
CA GLN A 3 8.38 -15.57 6.24
C GLN A 3 9.51 -14.63 5.80
N ASP A 4 9.99 -14.75 4.56
CA ASP A 4 11.04 -13.87 4.04
C ASP A 4 10.56 -12.43 3.80
N VAL A 5 9.29 -12.24 3.45
CA VAL A 5 8.65 -10.91 3.39
C VAL A 5 8.54 -10.30 4.79
N LYS A 6 8.14 -11.09 5.80
CA LYS A 6 8.15 -10.62 7.20
C LYS A 6 9.57 -10.19 7.60
N ASN A 7 10.55 -11.08 7.47
CA ASN A 7 11.94 -10.79 7.83
C ASN A 7 12.49 -9.56 7.10
N PHE A 8 12.09 -9.35 5.85
CA PHE A 8 12.46 -8.16 5.08
C PHE A 8 11.94 -6.88 5.74
N TYR A 9 10.66 -6.81 6.12
CA TYR A 9 10.10 -5.62 6.77
C TYR A 9 10.46 -5.49 8.26
N GLU A 10 10.94 -6.54 8.91
CA GLU A 10 11.58 -6.43 10.23
C GLU A 10 12.95 -5.75 10.12
N ALA A 11 13.72 -6.05 9.06
CA ALA A 11 15.03 -5.44 8.82
C ALA A 11 14.93 -4.03 8.22
N TYR A 12 13.94 -3.80 7.35
CA TYR A 12 13.71 -2.54 6.66
C TYR A 12 12.26 -2.08 6.86
N PRO A 13 11.89 -1.56 8.06
CA PRO A 13 10.56 -1.01 8.28
C PRO A 13 10.25 0.06 7.23
N TYR A 14 9.05 0.03 6.66
CA TYR A 14 8.68 0.92 5.56
C TYR A 14 7.19 1.32 5.62
N PRO A 15 6.82 2.55 5.23
CA PRO A 15 7.73 3.66 4.88
C PRO A 15 8.37 4.29 6.11
N GLN A 16 9.46 5.05 5.99
CA GLN A 16 10.04 5.78 7.14
C GLN A 16 10.00 7.27 6.87
N LEU A 17 8.83 7.82 6.59
CA LEU A 17 8.78 9.21 6.15
C LEU A 17 9.21 10.15 7.30
N PRO A 18 9.95 11.23 7.01
CA PRO A 18 10.53 12.09 8.05
C PRO A 18 9.47 13.04 8.64
N ILE A 19 8.44 12.48 9.29
CA ILE A 19 7.29 13.19 9.83
C ILE A 19 7.69 13.95 11.10
N LYS A 20 7.79 15.28 11.01
CA LYS A 20 8.14 16.15 12.13
C LYS A 20 6.89 16.75 12.76
N THR A 21 5.97 17.26 11.95
CA THR A 21 4.78 17.99 12.43
C THR A 21 3.48 17.36 11.91
N LYS A 22 2.33 17.85 12.39
CA LYS A 22 1.02 17.39 11.90
C LYS A 22 0.81 17.79 10.44
N GLU A 23 1.35 18.93 10.02
CA GLU A 23 1.27 19.45 8.66
C GLU A 23 1.95 18.51 7.66
N ASP A 24 3.03 17.81 8.07
CA ASP A 24 3.69 16.79 7.23
C ASP A 24 2.80 15.57 6.92
N LEU A 25 1.78 15.35 7.75
CA LEU A 25 0.74 14.34 7.54
C LEU A 25 -0.48 14.91 6.81
N LEU A 26 -0.93 16.11 7.19
CA LEU A 26 -2.22 16.65 6.76
C LEU A 26 -2.18 17.40 5.42
N SER A 27 -1.11 18.16 5.14
CA SER A 27 -1.10 19.12 4.02
C SER A 27 0.12 19.00 3.11
N LYS A 28 1.25 18.48 3.61
CA LYS A 28 2.46 18.22 2.82
C LYS A 28 2.64 16.72 2.60
N MET A 29 3.40 16.33 1.57
CA MET A 29 3.78 14.96 1.20
C MET A 29 2.63 13.94 1.24
N HIS A 30 2.25 13.49 2.44
CA HIS A 30 1.09 12.67 2.75
C HIS A 30 -0.23 13.32 2.33
N GLY A 31 -0.45 14.59 2.66
CA GLY A 31 -1.71 15.27 2.35
C GLY A 31 -2.00 15.31 0.85
N ASN A 32 -0.99 15.59 0.04
CA ASN A 32 -1.12 15.63 -1.43
C ASN A 32 -1.40 14.25 -2.01
N VAL A 33 -0.67 13.23 -1.58
CA VAL A 33 -0.90 11.84 -2.01
C VAL A 33 -2.29 11.38 -1.58
N MET A 34 -2.69 11.65 -0.33
CA MET A 34 -4.03 11.34 0.15
C MET A 34 -5.11 12.09 -0.64
N LYS A 35 -4.90 13.36 -1.00
CA LYS A 35 -5.85 14.11 -1.82
C LYS A 35 -6.11 13.41 -3.17
N GLU A 36 -5.06 12.94 -3.84
CA GLU A 36 -5.21 12.20 -5.10
C GLU A 36 -5.91 10.84 -4.91
N ILE A 37 -5.63 10.16 -3.80
CA ILE A 37 -6.26 8.88 -3.48
C ILE A 37 -7.74 9.07 -3.10
N LEU A 38 -8.06 10.06 -2.27
CA LEU A 38 -9.45 10.37 -1.86
C LEU A 38 -10.29 10.88 -3.03
N ALA A 39 -9.68 11.52 -4.02
CA ALA A 39 -10.36 11.85 -5.27
C ALA A 39 -10.92 10.60 -5.97
N THR A 40 -10.28 9.43 -5.82
CA THR A 40 -10.79 8.16 -6.37
C THR A 40 -12.06 7.66 -5.67
N THR A 41 -12.37 8.16 -4.47
CA THR A 41 -13.58 7.78 -3.72
C THR A 41 -14.70 8.81 -3.84
N GLY A 42 -14.42 9.98 -4.43
CA GLY A 42 -15.33 11.13 -4.39
C GLY A 42 -15.61 11.62 -2.96
N LYS A 43 -14.65 11.44 -2.05
CA LYS A 43 -14.73 11.87 -0.64
C LYS A 43 -13.58 12.82 -0.33
N ASP A 44 -13.74 13.58 0.73
CA ASP A 44 -12.68 14.37 1.34
C ASP A 44 -12.30 13.79 2.71
N ALA A 45 -11.42 14.47 3.43
CA ALA A 45 -10.96 13.99 4.72
C ALA A 45 -12.05 14.08 5.82
N ALA A 46 -13.08 14.91 5.65
CA ALA A 46 -14.19 15.02 6.62
C ALA A 46 -15.05 13.76 6.65
N TYR A 47 -15.06 12.98 5.55
CA TYR A 47 -15.74 11.68 5.49
C TYR A 47 -15.35 10.71 6.62
N PHE A 48 -14.11 10.80 7.13
CA PHE A 48 -13.56 9.86 8.09
C PHE A 48 -14.02 10.09 9.54
N ALA A 49 -14.60 11.25 9.85
CA ALA A 49 -15.03 11.57 11.20
C ALA A 49 -16.04 10.53 11.72
N GLY A 50 -15.70 9.89 12.84
CA GLY A 50 -16.50 8.83 13.47
C GLY A 50 -16.53 7.49 12.73
N LYS A 51 -15.86 7.36 11.57
CA LYS A 51 -15.86 6.13 10.77
C LYS A 51 -14.87 5.10 11.31
N ASN A 52 -15.22 3.83 11.18
CA ASN A 52 -14.29 2.73 11.44
C ASN A 52 -13.43 2.52 10.20
N VAL A 53 -12.13 2.75 10.34
CA VAL A 53 -11.15 2.63 9.26
C VAL A 53 -10.21 1.46 9.56
N LEU A 54 -10.05 0.54 8.60
CA LEU A 54 -8.98 -0.45 8.60
C LEU A 54 -7.91 -0.03 7.60
N GLU A 55 -6.67 0.05 8.06
CA GLU A 55 -5.51 0.02 7.18
C GLU A 55 -4.89 -1.38 7.21
N ALA A 56 -4.97 -2.10 6.09
CA ALA A 56 -4.43 -3.44 5.94
C ALA A 56 -3.04 -3.39 5.29
N GLY A 57 -2.02 -3.81 6.05
CA GLY A 57 -0.60 -3.58 5.74
C GLY A 57 -0.20 -2.14 6.01
N CYS A 58 -0.37 -1.70 7.26
CA CYS A 58 -0.20 -0.30 7.66
C CYS A 58 1.26 0.17 7.73
N GLY A 59 2.24 -0.73 7.62
CA GLY A 59 3.65 -0.39 7.72
C GLY A 59 3.95 0.36 9.01
N THR A 60 4.63 1.49 8.89
CA THR A 60 4.97 2.37 10.02
C THR A 60 3.86 3.35 10.41
N GLY A 61 2.66 3.18 9.86
CA GLY A 61 1.42 3.75 10.39
C GLY A 61 1.19 5.23 10.12
N GLU A 62 1.89 5.88 9.18
CA GLU A 62 1.65 7.30 8.90
C GLU A 62 0.21 7.56 8.43
N LYS A 63 -0.37 6.62 7.67
CA LYS A 63 -1.75 6.71 7.18
C LYS A 63 -2.77 6.40 8.26
N CYS A 64 -2.49 5.43 9.14
CA CYS A 64 -3.27 5.24 10.37
C CYS A 64 -3.37 6.53 11.19
N VAL A 65 -2.24 7.22 11.41
CA VAL A 65 -2.22 8.50 12.13
C VAL A 65 -2.95 9.59 11.34
N TYR A 66 -2.81 9.64 10.02
CA TYR A 66 -3.60 10.54 9.17
C TYR A 66 -5.11 10.37 9.35
N PHE A 67 -5.63 9.13 9.31
CA PHE A 67 -7.05 8.86 9.52
C PHE A 67 -7.50 9.22 10.94
N ALA A 68 -6.68 8.92 11.94
CA ALA A 68 -6.99 9.23 13.34
C ALA A 68 -7.02 10.75 13.61
N LEU A 69 -6.14 11.52 12.96
CA LEU A 69 -6.18 13.00 13.01
C LEU A 69 -7.46 13.57 12.38
N HIS A 70 -8.11 12.83 11.47
CA HIS A 70 -9.44 13.14 10.93
C HIS A 70 -10.58 12.47 11.71
N SER A 71 -10.35 12.18 13.00
CA SER A 71 -11.35 11.65 13.93
C SER A 71 -11.93 10.28 13.56
N ALA A 72 -11.18 9.45 12.83
CA ALA A 72 -11.57 8.07 12.57
C ALA A 72 -11.25 7.14 13.75
N ASN A 73 -12.02 6.07 13.86
CA ASN A 73 -11.74 4.92 14.72
C ASN A 73 -10.84 3.93 13.96
N VAL A 74 -9.52 4.08 14.11
CA VAL A 74 -8.53 3.41 13.25
C VAL A 74 -8.06 2.07 13.83
N SER A 75 -7.99 1.07 12.95
CA SER A 75 -7.29 -0.19 13.19
C SER A 75 -6.24 -0.38 12.10
N GLY A 76 -4.99 -0.58 12.50
CA GLY A 76 -3.87 -0.83 11.59
C GLY A 76 -3.35 -2.25 11.80
N VAL A 77 -3.14 -2.99 10.70
CA VAL A 77 -2.55 -4.33 10.78
C VAL A 77 -1.32 -4.41 9.90
N ASP A 78 -0.27 -5.04 10.40
CA ASP A 78 0.95 -5.32 9.65
C ASP A 78 1.59 -6.60 10.17
N ILE A 79 2.45 -7.24 9.38
CA ILE A 79 3.15 -8.45 9.78
C ILE A 79 4.46 -8.16 10.53
N SER A 80 5.01 -6.94 10.38
CA SER A 80 6.29 -6.51 10.96
C SER A 80 6.09 -5.81 12.31
N ASP A 81 6.64 -6.38 13.39
CA ASP A 81 6.65 -5.75 14.71
C ASP A 81 7.51 -4.49 14.74
N ALA A 82 8.62 -4.48 13.99
CA ALA A 82 9.45 -3.29 13.82
C ALA A 82 8.65 -2.13 13.19
N SER A 83 7.92 -2.39 12.10
CA SER A 83 7.04 -1.41 11.46
C SER A 83 5.95 -0.92 12.43
N LEU A 84 5.26 -1.82 13.11
CA LEU A 84 4.22 -1.44 14.08
C LEU A 84 4.78 -0.62 15.25
N SER A 85 6.03 -0.85 15.66
CA SER A 85 6.68 -0.07 16.71
C SER A 85 6.84 1.40 16.29
N HIS A 86 7.22 1.67 15.03
CA HIS A 86 7.22 3.03 14.48
C HIS A 86 5.81 3.65 14.48
N GLY A 87 4.79 2.88 14.07
CA GLY A 87 3.39 3.36 14.07
C GLY A 87 2.88 3.72 15.45
N ARG A 88 3.16 2.90 16.48
CA ARG A 88 2.82 3.20 17.87
C ARG A 88 3.54 4.45 18.37
N ALA A 89 4.83 4.62 18.04
CA ALA A 89 5.58 5.81 18.40
C ALA A 89 5.02 7.07 17.74
N LEU A 90 4.64 6.99 16.46
CA LEU A 90 4.03 8.09 15.72
C LEU A 90 2.65 8.47 16.26
N ALA A 91 1.80 7.49 16.56
CA ALA A 91 0.50 7.72 17.18
C ALA A 91 0.63 8.38 18.56
N LYS A 92 1.58 7.91 19.38
CA LYS A 92 1.92 8.53 20.68
C LYS A 92 2.39 9.97 20.51
N LYS A 93 3.29 10.23 19.55
CA LYS A 93 3.81 11.58 19.25
C LYS A 93 2.69 12.57 18.95
N PHE A 94 1.70 12.17 18.16
CA PHE A 94 0.58 13.03 17.78
C PHE A 94 -0.65 12.94 18.70
N LYS A 95 -0.57 12.16 19.78
CA LYS A 95 -1.63 11.96 20.77
C LYS A 95 -2.95 11.49 20.14
N VAL A 96 -2.85 10.53 19.21
CA VAL A 96 -4.02 9.90 18.58
C VAL A 96 -4.12 8.42 18.95
N ALA A 97 -5.35 7.90 19.01
CA ALA A 97 -5.60 6.50 19.29
C ALA A 97 -5.65 5.68 17.99
N VAL A 98 -4.81 4.65 17.91
CA VAL A 98 -4.82 3.67 16.82
C VAL A 98 -4.67 2.27 17.42
N SER A 99 -5.54 1.34 17.02
CA SER A 99 -5.43 -0.07 17.40
C SER A 99 -4.52 -0.81 16.41
N PHE A 100 -3.27 -1.03 16.79
CA PHE A 100 -2.29 -1.74 15.97
C PHE A 100 -2.19 -3.23 16.34
N SER A 101 -2.31 -4.12 15.35
CA SER A 101 -2.21 -5.58 15.51
C SER A 101 -1.13 -6.17 14.61
N ASN A 102 -0.29 -7.05 15.18
CA ASN A 102 0.60 -7.89 14.39
C ASN A 102 -0.23 -9.03 13.78
N ALA A 103 -0.47 -8.95 12.47
CA ALA A 103 -1.26 -9.94 11.76
C ALA A 103 -0.96 -9.92 10.26
N ASP A 104 -1.12 -11.09 9.65
CA ASP A 104 -1.05 -11.26 8.20
C ASP A 104 -2.38 -10.91 7.54
N VAL A 105 -2.37 -10.01 6.56
CA VAL A 105 -3.58 -9.61 5.82
C VAL A 105 -4.30 -10.77 5.12
N LEU A 106 -3.61 -11.88 4.85
CA LEU A 106 -4.21 -13.07 4.24
C LEU A 106 -5.09 -13.89 5.19
N SER A 107 -4.91 -13.72 6.51
CA SER A 107 -5.62 -14.47 7.55
C SER A 107 -6.20 -13.59 8.66
N PHE A 108 -5.94 -12.28 8.63
CA PHE A 108 -6.46 -11.32 9.60
C PHE A 108 -7.99 -11.33 9.59
N ASP A 109 -8.56 -11.48 10.77
CA ASP A 109 -10.00 -11.38 10.99
C ASP A 109 -10.28 -10.41 12.12
N ALA A 110 -11.23 -9.51 11.90
CA ALA A 110 -11.64 -8.51 12.86
C ALA A 110 -13.04 -8.81 13.35
N LYS A 111 -13.24 -8.70 14.67
CA LYS A 111 -14.56 -8.83 15.31
C LYS A 111 -15.56 -7.77 14.85
N LYS A 112 -15.09 -6.65 14.28
CA LYS A 112 -15.90 -5.52 13.81
C LYS A 112 -15.82 -5.35 12.29
N LYS A 113 -16.82 -4.70 11.71
CA LYS A 113 -16.83 -4.29 10.30
C LYS A 113 -16.41 -2.83 10.14
N PHE A 114 -15.82 -2.51 8.99
CA PHE A 114 -15.26 -1.19 8.70
C PHE A 114 -16.09 -0.43 7.67
N ASP A 115 -16.18 0.88 7.86
CA ASP A 115 -16.81 1.81 6.91
C ASP A 115 -15.87 2.10 5.73
N TYR A 116 -14.56 2.08 6.00
CA TYR A 116 -13.50 2.25 5.01
C TYR A 116 -12.37 1.25 5.22
N ILE A 117 -11.90 0.62 4.13
CA ILE A 117 -10.70 -0.21 4.12
C ILE A 117 -9.68 0.39 3.16
N TYR A 118 -8.45 0.55 3.64
CA TYR A 118 -7.33 1.10 2.89
C TYR A 118 -6.18 0.09 2.84
N SER A 119 -5.63 -0.17 1.65
CA SER A 119 -4.52 -1.12 1.46
C SER A 119 -3.69 -0.72 0.23
N LEU A 120 -2.75 0.21 0.39
CA LEU A 120 -1.84 0.64 -0.67
C LEU A 120 -0.45 0.06 -0.46
N GLY A 121 0.15 -0.52 -1.50
CA GLY A 121 1.54 -0.99 -1.37
C GLY A 121 1.69 -2.37 -0.74
N VAL A 122 0.60 -3.14 -0.63
CA VAL A 122 0.58 -4.34 0.26
C VAL A 122 0.30 -5.62 -0.50
N LEU A 123 -0.87 -5.75 -1.12
CA LEU A 123 -1.33 -7.05 -1.64
C LEU A 123 -0.37 -7.67 -2.66
N HIS A 124 0.37 -6.86 -3.43
CA HIS A 124 1.35 -7.36 -4.41
C HIS A 124 2.65 -7.90 -3.78
N HIS A 125 2.87 -7.69 -2.49
CA HIS A 125 3.93 -8.33 -1.72
C HIS A 125 3.48 -9.63 -1.04
N THR A 126 2.20 -10.00 -1.16
CA THR A 126 1.65 -11.25 -0.60
C THR A 126 1.68 -12.39 -1.61
N GLU A 127 1.85 -13.63 -1.15
CA GLU A 127 1.85 -14.82 -2.02
C GLU A 127 0.52 -15.07 -2.76
N ASN A 128 -0.58 -14.47 -2.30
CA ASN A 128 -1.87 -14.56 -2.96
C ASN A 128 -2.65 -13.24 -2.82
N PRO A 129 -2.39 -12.27 -3.71
CA PRO A 129 -2.99 -10.93 -3.66
C PRO A 129 -4.53 -10.96 -3.69
N LYS A 130 -5.12 -11.84 -4.51
CA LYS A 130 -6.57 -12.03 -4.60
C LYS A 130 -7.15 -12.55 -3.29
N LYS A 131 -6.53 -13.56 -2.66
CA LYS A 131 -6.94 -14.06 -1.34
C LYS A 131 -6.90 -12.95 -0.29
N GLY A 132 -5.84 -12.15 -0.27
CA GLY A 132 -5.72 -10.99 0.63
C GLY A 132 -6.84 -9.99 0.43
N PHE A 133 -7.12 -9.63 -0.83
CA PHE A 133 -8.25 -8.76 -1.18
C PHE A 133 -9.59 -9.34 -0.69
N CYS A 134 -9.89 -10.60 -1.01
CA CYS A 134 -11.14 -11.24 -0.59
C CYS A 134 -11.24 -11.28 0.95
N ASN A 135 -10.13 -11.53 1.65
CA ASN A 135 -10.11 -11.57 3.10
C ASN A 135 -10.49 -10.20 3.71
N ILE A 136 -9.85 -9.12 3.26
CA ILE A 136 -10.15 -7.78 3.79
C ILE A 136 -11.55 -7.31 3.42
N VAL A 137 -12.06 -7.63 2.23
CA VAL A 137 -13.42 -7.26 1.81
C VAL A 137 -14.52 -7.91 2.66
N LYS A 138 -14.28 -9.08 3.25
CA LYS A 138 -15.22 -9.68 4.22
C LYS A 138 -15.47 -8.77 5.42
N MET A 139 -14.49 -7.97 5.83
CA MET A 139 -14.59 -7.05 6.95
C MET A 139 -15.21 -5.69 6.57
N LEU A 140 -15.46 -5.44 5.29
CA LEU A 140 -16.10 -4.21 4.81
C LEU A 140 -17.62 -4.26 5.03
N LYS A 141 -18.21 -3.17 5.53
CA LYS A 141 -19.67 -3.00 5.64
C LYS A 141 -20.31 -2.88 4.25
N LYS A 142 -21.59 -3.25 4.15
CA LYS A 142 -22.44 -2.87 3.01
C LYS A 142 -22.44 -1.33 2.87
N GLY A 143 -22.26 -0.82 1.66
CA GLY A 143 -22.08 0.61 1.38
C GLY A 143 -20.71 1.19 1.80
N GLY A 144 -19.85 0.40 2.45
CA GLY A 144 -18.49 0.79 2.80
C GLY A 144 -17.60 0.90 1.56
N ILE A 145 -16.52 1.68 1.67
CA ILE A 145 -15.57 1.91 0.57
C ILE A 145 -14.27 1.17 0.84
N ILE A 146 -13.69 0.57 -0.20
CA ILE A 146 -12.34 0.02 -0.18
C ILE A 146 -11.47 0.74 -1.19
N THR A 147 -10.23 1.05 -0.81
CA THR A 147 -9.21 1.61 -1.68
C THR A 147 -7.96 0.75 -1.62
N ILE A 148 -7.53 0.23 -2.77
CA ILE A 148 -6.32 -0.60 -2.90
C ILE A 148 -5.37 -0.04 -3.95
N GLY A 149 -4.07 -0.30 -3.77
CA GLY A 149 -3.07 0.11 -4.75
C GLY A 149 -1.96 -0.90 -4.97
N LEU A 150 -1.65 -1.11 -6.24
CA LEU A 150 -0.88 -2.24 -6.72
C LEU A 150 0.14 -1.82 -7.77
N TYR A 151 1.21 -2.62 -7.88
CA TYR A 151 2.16 -2.48 -8.97
C TYR A 151 1.57 -2.87 -10.32
N SER A 152 1.72 -1.97 -11.29
CA SER A 152 1.25 -2.14 -12.66
C SER A 152 2.14 -3.13 -13.42
N LYS A 153 1.51 -4.15 -14.03
CA LYS A 153 2.19 -5.17 -14.84
C LYS A 153 2.98 -4.58 -16.00
N SER A 154 2.41 -3.61 -16.70
CA SER A 154 3.07 -2.92 -17.81
C SER A 154 4.02 -1.83 -17.34
N GLY A 155 3.59 -1.00 -16.38
CA GLY A 155 4.37 0.14 -15.90
C GLY A 155 5.68 -0.26 -15.22
N ARG A 156 5.74 -1.45 -14.60
CA ARG A 156 6.95 -1.97 -13.93
C ARG A 156 7.86 -2.78 -14.84
N LEU A 157 7.67 -2.82 -16.17
CA LEU A 157 8.50 -3.65 -17.06
C LEU A 157 10.01 -3.35 -16.91
N PHE A 158 10.43 -2.10 -17.08
CA PHE A 158 11.85 -1.72 -16.93
C PHE A 158 12.37 -1.93 -15.51
N HIS A 159 11.51 -1.69 -14.51
CA HIS A 159 11.84 -1.93 -13.12
C HIS A 159 12.11 -3.42 -12.84
N ARG A 160 11.31 -4.31 -13.43
CA ARG A 160 11.49 -5.77 -13.37
C ARG A 160 12.80 -6.20 -14.02
N LEU A 161 13.14 -5.62 -15.17
CA LEU A 161 14.41 -5.89 -15.84
C LEU A 161 15.60 -5.48 -14.95
N HIS A 162 15.52 -4.30 -14.32
CA HIS A 162 16.56 -3.85 -13.41
C HIS A 162 16.68 -4.74 -12.16
N ARG A 163 15.56 -5.16 -11.56
CA ARG A 163 15.57 -6.12 -10.45
C ARG A 163 16.11 -7.49 -10.86
N ALA A 164 15.82 -7.95 -12.08
CA ALA A 164 16.38 -9.18 -12.61
C ALA A 164 17.89 -9.07 -12.81
N GLN A 165 18.39 -7.94 -13.31
CA GLN A 165 19.82 -7.67 -13.42
C GLN A 165 20.50 -7.71 -12.05
N ILE A 166 19.96 -7.02 -11.05
CA ILE A 166 20.48 -7.06 -9.68
C ILE A 166 20.49 -8.51 -9.16
N ALA A 167 19.43 -9.27 -9.42
CA ALA A 167 19.34 -10.66 -8.97
C ALA A 167 20.35 -11.60 -9.67
N LEU A 168 20.76 -11.30 -10.91
CA LEU A 168 21.80 -12.04 -11.62
C LEU A 168 23.17 -11.87 -10.96
N PHE A 169 23.48 -10.67 -10.45
CA PHE A 169 24.78 -10.37 -9.86
C PHE A 169 24.85 -10.60 -8.34
N ALA A 170 23.72 -10.44 -7.63
CA ALA A 170 23.66 -10.42 -6.17
C ALA A 170 22.66 -11.43 -5.58
N GLY A 171 22.15 -12.35 -6.39
CA GLY A 171 21.23 -13.40 -5.95
C GLY A 171 19.87 -12.88 -5.46
N LYS A 172 19.23 -13.67 -4.58
CA LYS A 172 17.88 -13.39 -4.07
C LYS A 172 17.86 -12.85 -2.64
N ASN A 173 18.99 -12.91 -1.92
CA ASN A 173 19.07 -12.44 -0.55
C ASN A 173 18.95 -10.91 -0.51
N PRO A 174 18.02 -10.32 0.25
CA PRO A 174 17.87 -8.86 0.32
C PRO A 174 19.14 -8.13 0.76
N LYS A 175 19.93 -8.70 1.68
CA LYS A 175 21.17 -8.09 2.18
C LYS A 175 22.22 -8.02 1.08
N GLU A 176 22.46 -9.12 0.36
CA GLU A 176 23.41 -9.17 -0.76
C GLU A 176 23.00 -8.18 -1.87
N ARG A 177 21.70 -8.08 -2.15
CA ARG A 177 21.18 -7.09 -3.09
C ARG A 177 21.46 -5.66 -2.63
N MET A 178 21.23 -5.35 -1.36
CA MET A 178 21.52 -4.02 -0.82
C MET A 178 23.01 -3.68 -0.93
N GLU A 179 23.90 -4.60 -0.56
CA GLU A 179 25.35 -4.43 -0.71
C GLU A 179 25.76 -4.18 -2.17
N TYR A 180 25.18 -4.93 -3.12
CA TYR A 180 25.39 -4.72 -4.54
C TYR A 180 24.90 -3.34 -5.01
N ILE A 181 23.70 -2.93 -4.58
CA ILE A 181 23.09 -1.64 -4.93
C ILE A 181 23.96 -0.49 -4.42
N GLU A 182 24.39 -0.54 -3.16
CA GLU A 182 25.29 0.47 -2.57
C GLU A 182 26.59 0.60 -3.36
N LYS A 183 27.22 -0.53 -3.69
CA LYS A 183 28.52 -0.56 -4.36
C LYS A 183 28.45 -0.15 -5.83
N HIS A 184 27.50 -0.68 -6.59
CA HIS A 184 27.53 -0.61 -8.06
C HIS A 184 26.47 0.32 -8.67
N ILE A 185 25.41 0.67 -7.93
CA ILE A 185 24.36 1.57 -8.44
C ILE A 185 24.50 2.95 -7.82
N TYR A 186 24.68 3.03 -6.51
CA TYR A 186 24.80 4.30 -5.79
C TYR A 186 26.26 4.76 -5.61
N GLY A 187 27.23 3.84 -5.63
CA GLY A 187 28.64 4.13 -5.39
C GLY A 187 28.95 4.63 -3.97
N ARG A 188 28.03 4.46 -3.03
CA ARG A 188 28.16 4.86 -1.62
C ARG A 188 27.22 4.06 -0.73
N LYS A 189 27.50 4.10 0.58
CA LYS A 189 26.55 3.64 1.60
C LYS A 189 25.28 4.50 1.60
N LEU A 190 24.13 3.85 1.71
CA LEU A 190 22.84 4.51 1.85
C LEU A 190 22.70 5.04 3.27
N ARG A 191 21.98 6.16 3.42
CA ARG A 191 21.66 6.70 4.75
C ARG A 191 20.63 5.79 5.41
N ALA A 192 20.96 5.33 6.61
CA ALA A 192 20.06 4.53 7.43
C ALA A 192 18.70 5.22 7.60
N GLY A 193 17.64 4.41 7.68
CA GLY A 193 16.27 4.89 7.79
C GLY A 193 15.61 5.09 6.42
N VAL A 194 15.21 6.31 6.09
CA VAL A 194 14.32 6.61 4.95
C VAL A 194 14.89 6.17 3.61
N GLU A 195 16.16 6.51 3.34
CA GLU A 195 16.80 6.22 2.06
C GLU A 195 17.03 4.71 1.89
N GLU A 196 17.61 4.07 2.90
CA GLU A 196 17.84 2.63 2.92
C GLU A 196 16.54 1.83 2.77
N ALA A 197 15.51 2.12 3.56
CA ALA A 197 14.23 1.41 3.49
C ALA A 197 13.54 1.58 2.14
N TYR A 198 13.58 2.80 1.56
CA TYR A 198 13.03 3.05 0.23
C TYR A 198 13.76 2.25 -0.87
N VAL A 199 15.09 2.23 -0.83
CA VAL A 199 15.89 1.48 -1.81
C VAL A 199 15.71 -0.03 -1.63
N ALA A 200 15.63 -0.50 -0.39
CA ALA A 200 15.36 -1.89 -0.08
C ALA A 200 14.01 -2.33 -0.63
N ASP A 201 12.93 -1.62 -0.32
CA ASP A 201 11.58 -1.94 -0.80
C ASP A 201 11.52 -1.94 -2.33
N LYS A 202 12.18 -0.95 -2.94
CA LYS A 202 12.21 -0.81 -4.39
C LYS A 202 12.97 -1.93 -5.09
N TYR A 203 14.14 -2.36 -4.61
CA TYR A 203 15.02 -3.24 -5.41
C TYR A 203 15.33 -4.58 -4.75
N ALA A 204 15.41 -4.61 -3.42
CA ALA A 204 15.81 -5.78 -2.65
C ALA A 204 14.64 -6.62 -2.14
N HIS A 205 13.40 -6.12 -2.20
CA HIS A 205 12.22 -6.84 -1.71
C HIS A 205 12.17 -8.30 -2.24
N PRO A 206 11.89 -9.31 -1.39
CA PRO A 206 11.99 -10.72 -1.78
C PRO A 206 10.91 -11.18 -2.76
N TYR A 207 9.75 -10.52 -2.75
CA TYR A 207 8.61 -10.93 -3.57
C TYR A 207 7.78 -9.75 -4.10
N GLU A 208 7.49 -9.75 -5.40
CA GLU A 208 6.52 -8.82 -5.99
C GLU A 208 5.70 -9.54 -7.05
N SER A 209 4.38 -9.38 -6.99
CA SER A 209 3.48 -9.63 -8.10
C SER A 209 3.12 -8.31 -8.81
N TYR A 210 2.59 -8.42 -10.03
CA TYR A 210 2.24 -7.25 -10.84
C TYR A 210 0.90 -7.50 -11.51
N HIS A 211 0.02 -6.51 -11.44
CA HIS A 211 -1.39 -6.69 -11.78
C HIS A 211 -1.81 -5.77 -12.91
N THR A 212 -2.88 -6.17 -13.58
CA THR A 212 -3.60 -5.29 -14.51
C THR A 212 -4.80 -4.68 -13.79
N VAL A 213 -5.27 -3.52 -14.25
CA VAL A 213 -6.53 -2.96 -13.74
C VAL A 213 -7.67 -3.95 -13.95
N GLY A 214 -7.77 -4.58 -15.13
CA GLY A 214 -8.83 -5.53 -15.45
C GLY A 214 -8.91 -6.73 -14.50
N GLU A 215 -7.77 -7.31 -14.13
CA GLU A 215 -7.69 -8.39 -13.14
C GLU A 215 -8.27 -7.98 -11.79
N VAL A 216 -7.99 -6.75 -11.35
CA VAL A 216 -8.46 -6.25 -10.06
C VAL A 216 -9.94 -5.89 -10.10
N LEU A 217 -10.45 -5.42 -11.24
CA LEU A 217 -11.89 -5.22 -11.44
C LEU A 217 -12.67 -6.52 -11.43
N GLU A 218 -12.06 -7.62 -11.87
CA GLU A 218 -12.63 -8.94 -11.71
C GLU A 218 -12.68 -9.34 -10.24
N TRP A 219 -11.64 -9.06 -9.44
CA TRP A 219 -11.72 -9.27 -7.98
C TRP A 219 -12.87 -8.45 -7.37
N PHE A 220 -13.04 -7.20 -7.79
CA PHE A 220 -14.13 -6.35 -7.34
C PHE A 220 -15.49 -6.98 -7.66
N ARG A 221 -15.71 -7.36 -8.93
CA ARG A 221 -16.95 -7.97 -9.40
C ARG A 221 -17.30 -9.25 -8.63
N GLU A 222 -16.34 -10.14 -8.43
CA GLU A 222 -16.53 -11.39 -7.70
C GLU A 222 -16.86 -11.20 -6.21
N ASN A 223 -16.50 -10.05 -5.62
CA ASN A 223 -16.71 -9.76 -4.21
C ASN A 223 -17.81 -8.70 -3.97
N GLY A 224 -18.65 -8.41 -4.97
CA GLY A 224 -19.74 -7.45 -4.85
C GLY A 224 -19.25 -6.01 -4.59
N ILE A 225 -18.13 -5.63 -5.18
CA ILE A 225 -17.58 -4.28 -5.11
C ILE A 225 -17.86 -3.56 -6.43
N GLU A 226 -18.62 -2.49 -6.38
CA GLU A 226 -18.85 -1.56 -7.48
C GLU A 226 -17.64 -0.60 -7.59
N PRO A 227 -16.92 -0.55 -8.73
CA PRO A 227 -15.84 0.41 -8.92
C PRO A 227 -16.37 1.86 -8.91
N ILE A 228 -15.75 2.73 -8.11
CA ILE A 228 -16.16 4.15 -8.02
C ILE A 228 -15.08 5.14 -8.48
N GLY A 229 -13.82 4.69 -8.60
CA GLY A 229 -12.76 5.53 -9.16
C GLY A 229 -11.40 4.85 -9.21
N CYS A 230 -10.46 5.50 -9.91
CA CYS A 230 -9.10 5.01 -10.13
C CYS A 230 -8.10 6.17 -10.14
N HIS A 231 -6.85 5.90 -9.77
CA HIS A 231 -5.71 6.78 -10.02
C HIS A 231 -4.55 6.00 -10.66
N PRO A 232 -3.90 6.54 -11.70
CA PRO A 232 -4.31 7.66 -12.55
C PRO A 232 -5.75 7.55 -13.09
N ALA A 233 -6.43 8.69 -13.25
CA ALA A 233 -7.82 8.74 -13.69
C ALA A 233 -8.05 8.04 -15.04
N CYS A 234 -9.13 7.28 -15.10
CA CYS A 234 -9.65 6.58 -16.26
C CYS A 234 -10.77 7.45 -16.85
N LYS A 235 -10.89 7.55 -18.18
CA LYS A 235 -11.97 8.34 -18.79
C LYS A 235 -13.34 7.70 -18.46
N PRO A 236 -14.45 8.46 -18.47
CA PRO A 236 -15.78 7.92 -18.18
C PRO A 236 -16.17 6.82 -19.18
N GLY A 237 -16.77 5.72 -18.69
CA GLY A 237 -17.13 4.54 -19.49
C GLY A 237 -16.41 3.26 -19.07
N PHE A 238 -16.23 3.07 -17.77
CA PHE A 238 -15.37 2.03 -17.19
C PHE A 238 -16.00 0.64 -17.34
N GLY A 239 -15.78 0.05 -18.50
CA GLY A 239 -16.20 -1.29 -18.87
C GLY A 239 -15.84 -1.57 -20.33
N SER A 240 -14.94 -2.54 -20.54
CA SER A 240 -14.72 -3.30 -21.78
C SER A 240 -13.69 -2.88 -22.86
N ARG A 241 -13.00 -1.73 -22.83
CA ARG A 241 -12.15 -1.34 -23.99
C ARG A 241 -10.65 -1.59 -23.81
N LYS A 242 -10.10 -2.56 -24.57
CA LYS A 242 -8.65 -2.83 -24.77
C LYS A 242 -7.82 -1.54 -25.00
N LEU A 243 -8.39 -0.54 -25.67
CA LEU A 243 -7.78 0.77 -25.97
C LEU A 243 -7.43 1.60 -24.72
N GLU A 244 -8.14 1.44 -23.61
CA GLU A 244 -7.82 2.18 -22.37
C GLU A 244 -6.62 1.58 -21.63
N GLN A 245 -6.43 0.25 -21.72
CA GLN A 245 -5.22 -0.41 -21.24
C GLN A 245 -3.98 0.04 -22.02
N LEU A 246 -4.13 0.34 -23.32
CA LEU A 246 -3.08 0.92 -24.18
C LEU A 246 -2.67 2.33 -23.73
N ASN A 247 -3.60 3.19 -23.32
CA ASN A 247 -3.25 4.50 -22.75
C ASN A 247 -2.49 4.40 -21.42
N TRP A 248 -2.78 3.35 -20.63
CA TRP A 248 -2.03 3.02 -19.41
C TRP A 248 -0.61 2.54 -19.70
N LEU A 249 -0.45 1.68 -20.72
CA LEU A 249 0.84 1.25 -21.25
C LEU A 249 1.70 2.45 -21.69
N LEU A 250 1.10 3.43 -22.37
CA LEU A 250 1.78 4.63 -22.87
C LEU A 250 2.19 5.59 -21.74
N LYS A 251 1.40 5.71 -20.66
CA LYS A 251 1.72 6.58 -19.52
C LYS A 251 2.77 6.00 -18.56
N ARG A 252 3.18 4.73 -18.73
CA ARG A 252 4.23 4.05 -17.94
C ARG A 252 4.11 4.17 -16.41
N LYS A 253 2.89 4.34 -15.89
CA LYS A 253 2.67 4.49 -14.45
C LYS A 253 2.90 3.14 -13.76
N THR A 254 3.88 3.12 -12.87
CA THR A 254 4.37 1.92 -12.16
C THR A 254 3.42 1.40 -11.10
N PHE A 255 2.48 2.24 -10.67
CA PHE A 255 1.55 1.97 -9.57
C PHE A 255 0.17 2.50 -9.94
N PHE A 256 -0.88 1.80 -9.52
CA PHE A 256 -2.27 2.18 -9.72
C PHE A 256 -3.07 2.02 -8.45
N VAL A 257 -4.10 2.85 -8.30
CA VAL A 257 -5.05 2.82 -7.19
C VAL A 257 -6.44 2.61 -7.75
N LEU A 258 -7.23 1.77 -7.10
CA LEU A 258 -8.64 1.57 -7.38
C LEU A 258 -9.45 1.71 -6.09
N SER A 259 -10.59 2.37 -6.21
CA SER A 259 -11.57 2.49 -5.15
C SER A 259 -12.89 1.88 -5.59
N GLY A 260 -13.56 1.20 -4.66
CA GLY A 260 -14.85 0.59 -4.89
C GLY A 260 -15.76 0.64 -3.67
N ARG A 261 -17.07 0.56 -3.90
CA ARG A 261 -18.10 0.52 -2.87
C ARG A 261 -18.69 -0.89 -2.80
N LYS A 262 -18.87 -1.41 -1.59
CA LYS A 262 -19.54 -2.69 -1.38
C LYS A 262 -21.04 -2.56 -1.58
N LEU A 263 -21.60 -3.41 -2.44
CA LEU A 263 -23.04 -3.49 -2.73
C LEU A 263 -23.85 -4.03 -1.55
#